data_AF-A0AB37T329-F1
#
_entry.id   AF-A0AB37T329-F1
#
_cell.length_a   1.000
_cell.length_b   1.000
_cell.length_c   1.000
_cell.angle_alpha   90.00
_cell.angle_beta   90.00
_cell.angle_gamma   90.00
#
_symmetry.space_group_name_H-M   'P 1'
#
loop_
_entity.id
_entity.type
_entity.pdbx_description
1 polymer ?
#
loop_
_entity_poly.entity_id
_entity_poly.type
_entity_poly.pdbx_seq_one_letter_code
_entity_poly.pdbx_strand_id
1 'polypeptide(L)'
;MSNESHEGSSGGNYVQLGDARNPVHVWYNQNTASIHLTCNDPRLTDEQGQKPGFRTVFNANPRSADYNPGNYNRLARFLRQQGKTAPDEAPLHPRHLDRRALVIEEVTTRRSE
;
A
#
# COMPACT_ATOMS: atom_id res chain seq x y z
N MET A 1 -26.60 -22.11 -22.16
CA MET A 1 -25.52 -22.01 -21.17
C MET A 1 -24.23 -21.96 -21.95
N SER A 2 -23.79 -20.75 -22.29
CA SER A 2 -22.62 -20.54 -23.15
C SER A 2 -21.41 -20.27 -22.26
N ASN A 3 -20.39 -21.12 -22.39
CA ASN A 3 -19.07 -20.88 -21.83
C ASN A 3 -18.51 -19.59 -22.44
N GLU A 4 -18.50 -18.50 -21.67
CA GLU A 4 -17.66 -17.36 -21.97
C GLU A 4 -16.25 -17.66 -21.45
N SER A 5 -15.43 -18.16 -22.37
CA SER A 5 -13.98 -18.14 -22.29
C SER A 5 -13.54 -16.71 -21.95
N HIS A 6 -13.04 -16.51 -20.72
CA HIS A 6 -12.36 -15.28 -20.33
C HIS A 6 -11.06 -15.16 -21.12
N GLU A 7 -11.14 -14.47 -22.27
CA GLU A 7 -9.98 -14.01 -23.01
C GLU A 7 -9.13 -13.10 -22.11
N GLY A 8 -7.85 -13.45 -21.99
CA GLY A 8 -6.88 -12.74 -21.18
C GLY A 8 -6.66 -11.31 -21.66
N SER A 9 -7.09 -10.33 -20.87
CA SER A 9 -6.68 -8.94 -21.02
C SER A 9 -5.40 -8.69 -20.21
N SER A 10 -4.27 -9.03 -20.82
CA SER A 10 -2.94 -8.58 -20.39
C SER A 10 -2.82 -7.07 -20.61
N GLY A 11 -3.23 -6.28 -19.62
CA GLY A 11 -3.20 -4.82 -19.73
C GLY A 11 -3.59 -4.05 -18.48
N GLY A 12 -3.54 -4.67 -17.29
CA GLY A 12 -3.91 -4.00 -16.05
C GLY A 12 -3.07 -2.74 -15.78
N ASN A 13 -3.66 -1.74 -15.12
CA ASN A 13 -2.96 -0.52 -14.67
C ASN A 13 -2.04 -0.79 -13.46
N TYR A 14 -1.39 -1.96 -13.43
CA TYR A 14 -0.49 -2.39 -12.37
C TYR A 14 0.86 -2.78 -12.95
N VAL A 15 1.86 -2.87 -12.08
CA VAL A 15 3.16 -3.49 -12.34
C VAL A 15 3.31 -4.69 -11.42
N GLN A 16 3.84 -5.79 -11.95
CA GLN A 16 4.24 -6.94 -11.14
C GLN A 16 5.66 -6.73 -10.58
N LEU A 17 5.79 -6.88 -9.27
CA LEU A 17 7.01 -7.06 -8.51
C LEU A 17 7.14 -8.55 -8.15
N GLY A 18 8.37 -9.05 -8.02
CA GLY A 18 8.62 -10.46 -7.70
C GLY A 18 8.58 -11.38 -8.91
N ASP A 19 8.49 -12.69 -8.67
CA ASP A 19 8.49 -13.71 -9.71
C ASP A 19 7.06 -14.11 -10.12
N ALA A 20 6.95 -14.97 -11.14
CA ALA A 20 5.66 -15.47 -11.62
C ALA A 20 4.94 -16.40 -10.63
N ARG A 21 5.65 -16.96 -9.64
CA ARG A 21 5.06 -17.88 -8.65
C ARG A 21 4.39 -17.11 -7.53
N ASN A 22 4.96 -15.98 -7.11
CA ASN A 22 4.44 -15.13 -6.06
C ASN A 22 4.41 -13.67 -6.52
N PRO A 23 3.51 -13.32 -7.46
CA PRO A 23 3.44 -11.97 -7.99
C PRO A 23 2.92 -10.99 -6.93
N VAL A 24 3.59 -9.86 -6.84
CA VAL A 24 3.14 -8.69 -6.07
C VAL A 24 2.69 -7.63 -7.06
N HIS A 25 1.42 -7.23 -7.02
CA HIS A 25 0.89 -6.23 -7.94
C HIS A 25 0.90 -4.85 -7.28
N VAL A 26 1.40 -3.85 -7.98
CA VAL A 26 1.43 -2.45 -7.53
C VAL A 26 0.71 -1.56 -8.53
N TRP A 27 -0.20 -0.72 -8.06
CA TRP A 27 -0.85 0.28 -8.90
C TRP A 27 -1.17 1.57 -8.16
N TYR A 28 -1.31 2.65 -8.92
CA TYR A 28 -1.82 3.92 -8.42
C TYR A 28 -3.33 4.03 -8.72
N ASN A 29 -4.12 4.24 -7.68
CA ASN A 29 -5.54 4.54 -7.77
C ASN A 29 -5.75 6.06 -7.70
N GLN A 30 -6.08 6.67 -8.83
CA GLN A 30 -6.27 8.12 -8.95
C GLN A 30 -7.48 8.62 -8.14
N ASN A 31 -8.53 7.81 -8.01
CA ASN A 31 -9.77 8.22 -7.32
C ASN A 31 -9.55 8.46 -5.83
N THR A 32 -8.63 7.70 -5.22
CA THR A 32 -8.31 7.82 -3.79
C THR A 32 -6.96 8.47 -3.54
N ALA A 33 -6.23 8.82 -4.60
CA ALA A 33 -4.83 9.23 -4.54
C ALA A 33 -3.97 8.28 -3.68
N SER A 34 -4.13 6.97 -3.88
CA SER A 34 -3.44 5.94 -3.09
C SER A 34 -2.66 4.99 -3.99
N ILE A 35 -1.54 4.49 -3.49
CA ILE A 35 -0.83 3.36 -4.11
C ILE A 35 -1.23 2.08 -3.38
N HIS A 36 -1.65 1.08 -4.14
CA HIS A 36 -1.99 -0.24 -3.62
C HIS A 36 -0.89 -1.24 -3.95
N LEU A 37 -0.66 -2.15 -3.02
CA LEU A 37 0.21 -3.30 -3.18
C LEU A 37 -0.54 -4.55 -2.72
N THR A 38 -0.64 -5.56 -3.57
CA THR A 38 -1.27 -6.85 -3.24
C THR A 38 -0.34 -8.01 -3.56
N CYS A 39 -0.36 -9.02 -2.71
CA CYS A 39 0.27 -10.31 -2.95
C CYS A 39 -0.79 -11.39 -2.80
N ASN A 40 -0.69 -12.46 -3.58
CA ASN A 40 -1.62 -13.59 -3.55
C ASN A 40 -0.95 -14.88 -3.03
N ASP A 41 0.17 -14.77 -2.31
CA ASP A 41 0.88 -15.93 -1.76
C ASP A 41 -0.02 -16.69 -0.76
N PRO A 42 -0.31 -17.99 -0.99
CA PRO A 42 -1.22 -18.77 -0.16
C PRO A 42 -0.67 -19.10 1.23
N ARG A 43 0.63 -18.86 1.48
CA ARG A 43 1.25 -19.00 2.80
C ARG A 43 0.95 -17.83 3.72
N LEU A 44 0.51 -16.71 3.16
CA LEU A 44 0.00 -15.56 3.90
C LEU A 44 -1.53 -15.67 3.90
N THR A 45 -2.13 -15.62 5.07
CA THR A 45 -3.58 -15.70 5.21
C THR A 45 -4.08 -14.63 6.16
N ASP A 46 -5.38 -14.34 6.09
CA ASP A 46 -6.06 -13.47 7.06
C ASP A 46 -6.04 -14.07 8.48
N GLU A 47 -6.61 -13.32 9.43
CA GLU A 47 -6.64 -13.68 10.85
C GLU A 47 -7.33 -15.01 11.15
N GLN A 48 -8.18 -15.49 10.23
CA GLN A 48 -8.90 -16.76 10.34
C GLN A 48 -8.27 -17.87 9.48
N GLY A 49 -7.17 -17.59 8.78
CA GLY A 49 -6.49 -18.53 7.90
C GLY A 49 -7.22 -18.82 6.58
N GLN A 50 -8.27 -18.06 6.22
CA GLN A 50 -9.18 -18.38 5.12
C GLN A 50 -8.82 -17.70 3.81
N LYS A 51 -8.54 -16.39 3.85
CA LYS A 51 -8.25 -15.63 2.65
C LYS A 51 -6.75 -15.55 2.41
N PRO A 52 -6.24 -16.08 1.27
CA PRO A 52 -4.82 -16.00 0.96
C PRO A 52 -4.38 -14.60 0.53
N GLY A 53 -3.10 -14.33 0.71
CA GLY A 53 -2.44 -13.09 0.33
C GLY A 53 -2.53 -11.98 1.37
N PHE A 54 -2.09 -10.79 0.96
CA PHE A 54 -2.28 -9.58 1.74
C PHE A 54 -2.44 -8.37 0.82
N ARG A 55 -3.06 -7.32 1.36
CA ARG A 55 -3.17 -6.01 0.71
C ARG A 55 -2.66 -4.95 1.66
N THR A 56 -1.87 -4.03 1.14
CA THR A 56 -1.51 -2.80 1.84
C THR A 56 -1.74 -1.61 0.91
N VAL A 57 -2.09 -0.48 1.52
CA VAL A 57 -2.37 0.77 0.83
C VAL A 57 -1.42 1.81 1.42
N PHE A 58 -0.92 2.68 0.56
CA PHE A 58 -0.08 3.80 0.95
C PHE A 58 -0.73 5.09 0.46
N ASN A 59 -0.83 6.08 1.34
CA ASN A 59 -1.37 7.38 1.01
C ASN A 59 -0.44 8.49 1.54
N ALA A 60 -0.43 9.62 0.85
CA ALA A 60 0.33 10.82 1.21
C ALA A 60 -0.46 11.81 2.10
N ASN A 61 -1.77 11.63 2.26
CA ASN A 61 -2.61 12.46 3.10
C ASN A 61 -2.35 12.17 4.58
N PRO A 62 -1.90 13.14 5.40
CA PRO A 62 -1.63 12.96 6.83
C PRO A 62 -2.85 12.53 7.66
N ARG A 63 -4.07 12.70 7.12
CA ARG A 63 -5.32 12.30 7.77
C ARG A 63 -5.77 10.87 7.41
N SER A 64 -5.09 10.20 6.50
CA SER A 64 -5.41 8.83 6.11
C SER A 64 -4.86 7.83 7.14
N ALA A 65 -5.60 6.75 7.42
CA ALA A 65 -5.08 5.62 8.18
C ALA A 65 -3.89 4.94 7.47
N ASP A 66 -3.81 5.08 6.14
CA ASP A 66 -2.76 4.54 5.29
C ASP A 66 -1.58 5.53 5.11
N TYR A 67 -1.48 6.56 5.95
CA TYR A 67 -0.49 7.62 5.81
C TYR A 67 0.95 7.07 5.94
N ASN A 68 1.63 7.00 4.80
CA ASN A 68 3.01 6.52 4.71
C ASN A 68 3.70 7.15 3.49
N PRO A 69 4.06 8.44 3.56
CA PRO A 69 4.56 9.20 2.41
C PRO A 69 5.92 8.65 1.93
N GLY A 70 6.71 8.02 2.80
CA GLY A 70 7.97 7.37 2.43
C GLY A 70 7.79 6.20 1.47
N ASN A 71 6.90 5.26 1.79
CA ASN A 71 6.59 4.13 0.90
C ASN A 71 5.78 4.57 -0.32
N TYR A 72 4.89 5.56 -0.15
CA TYR A 72 4.17 6.20 -1.25
C TYR A 72 5.14 6.74 -2.31
N ASN A 73 6.10 7.59 -1.94
CA ASN A 73 7.08 8.15 -2.88
C ASN A 73 7.98 7.06 -3.49
N ARG A 74 8.38 6.05 -2.71
CA ARG A 74 9.18 4.92 -3.22
C ARG A 74 8.45 4.19 -4.35
N LEU A 75 7.17 3.88 -4.14
CA LEU A 75 6.38 3.16 -5.14
C LEU A 75 5.95 4.06 -6.31
N ALA A 76 5.74 5.36 -6.07
CA ALA A 76 5.50 6.33 -7.14
C ALA A 76 6.67 6.39 -8.12
N ARG A 77 7.91 6.45 -7.61
CA ARG A 77 9.12 6.36 -8.46
C ARG A 77 9.19 5.05 -9.22
N PHE A 78 8.93 3.92 -8.56
CA PHE A 78 8.90 2.61 -9.21
C PHE A 78 7.88 2.55 -10.35
N LEU A 79 6.63 2.98 -10.13
CA LEU A 79 5.60 3.01 -11.17
C LEU A 79 6.00 3.88 -12.36
N ARG A 80 6.59 5.06 -12.09
CA ARG A 80 7.09 5.97 -13.13
C ARG A 80 8.21 5.34 -13.98
N GLN A 81 9.15 4.63 -13.34
CA GLN A 81 10.24 3.91 -14.03
C GLN A 81 9.71 2.80 -14.96
N GLN A 82 8.53 2.26 -14.66
CA GLN A 82 7.87 1.20 -15.42
C GLN A 82 6.90 1.76 -16.46
N GLY A 83 6.91 3.07 -16.70
CA GLY A 83 6.03 3.74 -17.67
C GLY A 83 4.55 3.74 -17.28
N LYS A 84 4.23 3.51 -16.00
CA LYS A 84 2.84 3.54 -15.51
C LYS A 84 2.48 4.91 -14.92
N THR A 85 1.18 5.15 -14.85
CA THR A 85 0.63 6.30 -14.12
C THR A 85 1.10 6.26 -12.67
N ALA A 86 1.67 7.37 -12.20
CA ALA A 86 2.16 7.51 -10.84
C ALA A 86 1.83 8.92 -10.31
N PRO A 87 1.64 9.08 -9.00
CA PRO A 87 1.44 10.38 -8.40
C PRO A 87 2.75 11.18 -8.31
N ASP A 88 2.62 12.48 -8.05
CA ASP A 88 3.75 13.30 -7.62
C ASP A 88 4.23 12.90 -6.22
N GLU A 89 5.51 13.18 -5.93
CA GLU A 89 6.07 12.89 -4.62
C GLU A 89 5.54 13.85 -3.56
N ALA A 90 5.18 13.29 -2.40
CA ALA A 90 4.75 14.06 -1.25
C ALA A 90 5.95 14.50 -0.39
N PRO A 91 5.87 15.63 0.32
CA PRO A 91 6.89 16.01 1.29
C PRO A 91 7.10 14.93 2.35
N LEU A 92 8.35 14.63 2.65
CA LEU A 92 8.71 13.77 3.78
C LEU A 92 8.96 14.64 5.01
N HIS A 93 8.14 14.44 6.04
CA HIS A 93 8.39 15.02 7.34
C HIS A 93 9.22 14.03 8.18
N PRO A 94 10.26 14.51 8.90
CA PRO A 94 10.98 13.67 9.84
C PRO A 94 10.00 12.99 10.80
N ARG A 95 10.04 11.66 10.89
CA ARG A 95 9.34 10.96 11.97
C ARG A 95 10.10 11.24 13.25
N HIS A 96 9.57 12.13 14.08
CA HIS A 96 10.07 12.40 15.44
C HIS A 96 9.75 11.23 16.39
N LEU A 97 10.27 10.04 16.09
CA LEU A 97 10.10 8.85 16.94
C LEU A 97 10.75 9.07 18.32
N ASP A 98 11.74 9.94 18.41
CA ASP A 98 12.34 10.44 19.64
C ASP A 98 11.33 11.11 20.57
N ARG A 99 10.30 11.78 20.03
CA ARG A 99 9.23 12.40 20.81
C ARG A 99 8.12 11.45 21.21
N ARG A 100 8.14 10.20 20.72
CA ARG A 100 7.07 9.22 20.98
C ARG A 100 6.95 8.90 22.48
N ALA A 101 8.06 8.77 23.19
CA ALA A 101 8.06 8.50 24.63
C ALA A 101 7.40 9.66 25.41
N LEU A 102 7.75 10.90 25.09
CA LEU A 102 7.20 12.10 25.73
C LEU A 102 5.69 12.23 25.49
N VAL A 103 5.21 11.96 24.28
CA VAL A 103 3.76 11.99 23.97
C VAL A 103 3.02 10.87 24.70
N ILE A 104 3.61 9.66 24.82
CA ILE A 104 2.99 8.56 25.57
C ILE A 104 2.88 8.92 27.06
N GLU A 105 3.93 9.49 27.63
CA GLU A 105 3.95 9.95 29.03
C GLU A 105 2.86 11.00 29.27
N GLU A 106 2.81 12.06 28.46
CA GLU A 106 1.82 13.13 28.57
C GLU A 106 0.37 12.63 28.50
N VAL A 107 0.08 11.71 27.58
CA VAL A 107 -1.27 11.13 27.41
C VAL A 107 -1.64 10.20 28.57
N THR A 108 -0.67 9.49 29.15
CA THR A 108 -0.91 8.56 30.27
C THR A 108 -1.20 9.34 31.56
N THR A 109 -0.45 10.42 31.80
CA THR A 109 -0.65 11.29 32.98
C THR A 109 -2.01 12.00 32.94
N ARG A 110 -2.42 12.57 31.80
CA ARG A 110 -3.74 13.23 31.65
C ARG A 110 -4.96 12.32 31.78
N ARG A 111 -4.80 10.99 31.69
CA ARG A 111 -5.89 10.02 31.89
C ARG A 111 -6.03 9.53 33.34
N SER A 112 -5.05 9.87 34.17
CA SER A 112 -4.98 9.47 35.57
C SER A 112 -5.49 10.58 36.51
N GLU A 113 -5.79 11.75 35.95
CA GLU A 113 -6.49 12.88 36.56
C GLU A 113 -7.99 12.84 36.19
#